data_AF-A0A0B2VLR9-F1
#
_entry.id   AF-A0A0B2VLR9-F1
#
_cell.length_a   1.000
_cell.length_b   1.000
_cell.length_c   1.000
_cell.angle_alpha   90.00
_cell.angle_beta   90.00
_cell.angle_gamma   90.00
#
_symmetry.space_group_name_H-M   'P 1'
#
loop_
_entity.id
_entity.type
_entity.pdbx_description
1 polymer ?
#
loop_
_entity_poly.entity_id
_entity_poly.type
_entity_poly.pdbx_seq_one_letter_code
_entity_poly.pdbx_strand_id
1 'polypeptide(L)'
;MDAVLWNAVWFIGITRYTDCSRTVYRNNPIYHISLDEGSDENEIFIELKGPKQYSVGFEVKQVSSPRNKPFERRDSGAFRPGYTVLALESVPAGVYSIQPMTFLKDQEGPFFLTVEASCAFTFKRVQ
;
A
#
# COMPACT_ATOMS: atom_id res chain seq x y z
N MET A 1 19.17 -0.74 5.75
CA MET A 1 17.81 -1.12 5.34
C MET A 1 17.05 -1.39 6.61
N ASP A 2 16.15 -0.47 6.98
CA ASP A 2 15.23 -0.73 8.08
C ASP A 2 14.09 -1.56 7.50
N ALA A 3 13.84 -2.72 8.08
CA ALA A 3 12.74 -3.60 7.68
C ALA A 3 11.74 -3.66 8.84
N VAL A 4 10.49 -3.36 8.56
CA VAL A 4 9.42 -3.45 9.56
C VAL A 4 8.41 -4.48 9.10
N LEU A 5 8.35 -5.60 9.82
CA LEU A 5 7.41 -6.68 9.57
C LEU A 5 6.16 -6.47 10.44
N TRP A 6 5.01 -6.18 9.83
CA TRP A 6 3.73 -6.11 10.54
C TRP A 6 2.80 -7.24 10.13
N ASN A 7 2.20 -7.89 11.13
CA ASN A 7 1.04 -8.75 10.96
C ASN A 7 -0.22 -7.88 11.02
N ALA A 8 -1.06 -7.88 9.98
CA ALA A 8 -2.34 -7.18 9.98
C ALA A 8 -3.46 -8.11 9.49
N VAL A 9 -4.63 -8.06 10.11
CA VAL A 9 -5.80 -8.85 9.69
C VAL A 9 -6.69 -7.95 8.82
N TRP A 10 -7.18 -8.42 7.66
CA TRP A 10 -8.22 -7.65 6.97
C TRP A 10 -9.48 -7.72 7.79
N PHE A 11 -10.10 -6.57 7.95
CA PHE A 11 -11.55 -6.54 8.09
C PHE A 11 -12.05 -5.71 6.90
N ILE A 12 -12.48 -6.45 5.87
CA ILE A 12 -13.27 -6.04 4.72
C ILE A 12 -12.51 -5.21 3.66
N GLY A 13 -12.27 -5.82 2.49
CA GLY A 13 -11.72 -5.14 1.31
C GLY A 13 -12.60 -5.30 0.06
N ILE A 14 -12.78 -4.22 -0.71
CA ILE A 14 -13.68 -4.12 -1.88
C ILE A 14 -13.08 -3.20 -2.97
N THR A 15 -13.25 -3.58 -4.25
CA THR A 15 -12.52 -3.13 -5.44
C THR A 15 -12.79 -1.72 -6.00
N ARG A 16 -11.87 -1.28 -6.89
CA ARG A 16 -11.95 -0.17 -7.85
C ARG A 16 -12.65 -0.51 -9.20
N TYR A 17 -12.87 -1.78 -9.52
CA TYR A 17 -13.11 -2.25 -10.90
C TYR A 17 -14.51 -2.76 -11.25
N THR A 18 -15.45 -2.80 -10.31
CA THR A 18 -16.86 -2.97 -10.66
C THR A 18 -17.58 -1.64 -10.48
N ASP A 19 -18.43 -1.30 -11.44
CA ASP A 19 -19.31 -0.12 -11.52
C ASP A 19 -20.16 0.10 -10.24
N CYS A 20 -20.19 -0.87 -9.33
CA CYS A 20 -20.78 -0.76 -8.01
C CYS A 20 -19.80 -0.17 -6.98
N SER A 21 -19.73 1.17 -7.02
CA SER A 21 -19.61 2.10 -5.89
C SER A 21 -18.21 2.50 -5.39
N ARG A 22 -17.80 3.71 -5.82
CA ARG A 22 -16.70 4.54 -5.27
C ARG A 22 -16.70 4.67 -3.74
N THR A 23 -17.84 4.42 -3.09
CA THR A 23 -18.00 4.42 -1.62
C THR A 23 -17.33 3.22 -0.97
N VAL A 24 -17.30 2.05 -1.61
CA VAL A 24 -16.86 0.82 -0.95
C VAL A 24 -15.36 0.61 -1.11
N TYR A 25 -14.77 1.14 -2.18
CA TYR A 25 -13.32 1.36 -2.28
C TYR A 25 -12.73 2.11 -1.08
N ARG A 26 -13.46 3.12 -0.58
CA ARG A 26 -13.03 3.94 0.55
C ARG A 26 -12.96 3.16 1.86
N ASN A 27 -13.57 1.99 1.95
CA ASN A 27 -13.62 1.21 3.18
C ASN A 27 -12.40 0.28 3.36
N ASN A 28 -11.61 0.06 2.30
CA ASN A 28 -10.37 -0.72 2.44
C ASN A 28 -9.46 -0.10 3.50
N PRO A 29 -8.69 -0.90 4.26
CA PRO A 29 -7.72 -0.39 5.21
C PRO A 29 -6.69 0.49 4.51
N ILE A 30 -6.24 1.53 5.20
CA ILE A 30 -5.23 2.46 4.69
C ILE A 30 -4.08 2.50 5.69
N TYR A 31 -2.87 2.38 5.18
CA TYR A 31 -1.64 2.48 5.95
C TYR A 31 -0.86 3.69 5.49
N HIS A 32 -0.24 4.41 6.41
CA HIS A 32 0.70 5.48 6.10
C HIS A 32 2.12 5.01 6.40
N ILE A 33 2.99 5.18 5.41
CA ILE A 33 4.44 5.20 5.60
C ILE A 33 4.92 6.65 5.60
N SER A 34 5.68 7.04 6.61
CA SER A 34 6.37 8.33 6.67
C SER A 34 7.85 8.07 6.54
N LEU A 35 8.43 8.45 5.40
CA LEU A 35 9.86 8.38 5.16
C LEU A 35 10.56 9.53 5.87
N ASP A 36 11.75 9.27 6.42
CA ASP A 36 12.59 10.30 6.99
C ASP A 36 12.96 11.40 5.98
N GLU A 37 13.20 12.60 6.47
CA GLU A 37 13.48 13.78 5.64
C GLU A 37 14.92 13.79 5.08
N GLY A 38 15.74 12.77 5.34
CA GLY A 38 17.15 12.74 4.93
C GLY A 38 17.41 12.68 3.41
N SER A 39 16.48 12.18 2.59
CA SER A 39 16.71 11.98 1.14
C SER A 39 15.41 12.09 0.31
N ASP A 40 15.55 12.46 -0.96
CA ASP A 40 14.49 12.41 -1.98
C ASP A 40 14.65 11.28 -3.00
N GLU A 41 15.60 10.39 -2.73
CA GLU A 41 15.98 9.26 -3.57
C GLU A 41 15.86 7.96 -2.77
N ASN A 42 14.75 7.79 -2.07
CA ASN A 42 14.51 6.59 -1.29
C ASN A 42 14.02 5.45 -2.19
N GLU A 43 14.34 4.23 -1.81
CA GLU A 43 13.81 3.01 -2.42
C GLU A 43 12.80 2.41 -1.45
N ILE A 44 11.65 1.97 -1.97
CA ILE A 44 10.62 1.28 -1.18
C ILE A 44 10.25 -0.01 -1.87
N PHE A 45 10.23 -1.10 -1.12
CA PHE A 45 9.71 -2.39 -1.57
C PHE A 45 8.49 -2.76 -0.74
N ILE A 46 7.38 -3.07 -1.42
CA ILE A 46 6.10 -3.41 -0.79
C ILE A 46 5.67 -4.80 -1.25
N GLU A 47 5.38 -5.67 -0.30
CA GLU A 47 4.79 -6.99 -0.55
C GLU A 47 3.39 -7.08 0.04
N LEU A 48 2.45 -7.62 -0.73
CA LEU A 48 1.12 -7.98 -0.27
C LEU A 48 0.89 -9.47 -0.45
N LYS A 49 0.68 -10.19 0.65
CA LYS A 49 0.30 -11.61 0.68
C LYS A 49 -1.12 -11.74 1.21
N GLY A 50 -2.00 -12.43 0.49
CA GLY A 50 -3.38 -12.69 0.88
C GLY A 50 -3.80 -14.14 0.61
N PRO A 51 -5.09 -14.48 0.78
CA PRO A 51 -5.58 -15.82 0.49
C PRO A 51 -5.44 -16.15 -1.00
N LYS A 52 -5.00 -17.36 -1.34
CA LYS A 52 -4.72 -17.76 -2.74
C LYS A 52 -5.94 -17.67 -3.65
N GLN A 53 -7.14 -17.84 -3.10
CA GLN A 53 -8.41 -17.73 -3.82
C GLN A 53 -8.80 -16.30 -4.20
N TYR A 54 -8.15 -15.28 -3.61
CA TYR A 54 -8.42 -13.87 -3.90
C TYR A 54 -7.31 -13.29 -4.76
N SER A 55 -7.71 -12.55 -5.80
CA SER A 55 -6.78 -11.72 -6.53
C SER A 55 -6.59 -10.41 -5.77
N VAL A 56 -5.36 -10.07 -5.40
CA VAL A 56 -5.01 -8.94 -4.52
C VAL A 56 -4.20 -7.88 -5.28
N GLY A 57 -4.28 -6.64 -4.81
CA GLY A 57 -3.58 -5.48 -5.36
C GLY A 57 -3.51 -4.35 -4.34
N PHE A 58 -2.70 -3.33 -4.60
CA PHE A 58 -2.65 -2.13 -3.75
C PHE A 58 -2.30 -0.86 -4.53
N GLU A 59 -2.70 0.29 -3.99
CA GLU A 59 -2.31 1.62 -4.46
C GLU A 59 -1.33 2.27 -3.47
N VAL A 60 -0.36 3.03 -4.01
CA VAL A 60 0.48 3.98 -3.27
C VAL A 60 0.19 5.40 -3.75
N LYS A 61 -0.13 6.30 -2.82
CA LYS A 61 -0.42 7.71 -3.12
C LYS A 61 0.30 8.64 -2.14
N GLN A 62 0.85 9.74 -2.65
CA GLN A 62 1.42 10.79 -1.82
C GLN A 62 0.33 11.53 -1.02
N VAL A 63 0.55 11.66 0.29
CA VAL A 63 -0.32 12.38 1.22
C VAL A 63 0.28 13.75 1.55
N SER A 64 1.58 13.80 1.83
CA SER A 64 2.30 15.04 2.05
C SER A 64 3.72 14.95 1.51
N SER A 65 4.25 16.11 1.14
CA SER A 65 5.62 16.28 0.64
C SER A 65 6.24 17.48 1.34
N PRO A 66 7.11 17.30 2.37
CA PRO A 66 7.72 18.40 3.10
C PRO A 66 8.53 19.34 2.19
N ARG A 67 9.08 18.80 1.09
CA ARG A 67 9.86 19.55 0.09
C ARG A 67 9.08 19.91 -1.17
N ASN A 68 7.76 19.72 -1.19
CA ASN A 68 6.90 19.96 -2.36
C ASN A 68 7.33 19.21 -3.64
N LYS A 69 8.11 18.12 -3.51
CA LYS A 69 8.45 17.24 -4.63
C LYS A 69 7.26 16.33 -4.93
N PRO A 70 6.66 16.40 -6.13
CA PRO A 70 5.49 15.59 -6.46
C PRO A 70 5.89 14.13 -6.65
N PHE A 71 5.01 13.23 -6.24
CA PHE A 71 5.12 11.80 -6.52
C PHE A 71 3.82 11.32 -7.15
N GLU A 72 3.93 10.76 -8.36
CA GLU A 72 2.79 10.21 -9.07
C GLU A 72 2.23 8.98 -8.35
N ARG A 73 0.90 8.85 -8.36
CA ARG A 73 0.21 7.64 -7.88
C ARG A 73 0.81 6.40 -8.56
N ARG A 74 1.10 5.38 -7.77
CA ARG A 74 1.54 4.06 -8.25
C ARG A 74 0.59 2.97 -7.75
N ASP A 75 0.60 1.82 -8.38
CA ASP A 75 -0.12 0.64 -7.95
C ASP A 75 0.69 -0.62 -8.28
N SER A 76 0.29 -1.74 -7.67
CA SER A 76 0.95 -3.03 -7.87
C SER A 76 0.74 -3.64 -9.26
N GLY A 77 0.04 -2.96 -10.17
CA GLY A 77 -0.34 -3.45 -11.49
C GLY A 77 -1.58 -4.35 -11.44
N ALA A 78 -1.62 -5.34 -12.35
CA ALA A 78 -2.72 -6.29 -12.43
C ALA A 78 -2.90 -7.06 -11.10
N PHE A 79 -4.15 -7.28 -10.69
CA PHE A 79 -4.46 -8.06 -9.49
C PHE A 79 -4.01 -9.51 -9.67
N ARG A 80 -3.31 -10.07 -8.69
CA ARG A 80 -2.73 -11.42 -8.76
C ARG A 80 -3.23 -12.30 -7.62
N PRO A 81 -3.49 -13.60 -7.86
CA PRO A 81 -3.93 -14.52 -6.81
C PRO A 81 -2.92 -14.61 -5.64
N GLY A 82 -3.34 -14.22 -4.44
CA GLY A 82 -2.63 -14.41 -3.18
C GLY A 82 -1.33 -13.62 -2.96
N TYR A 83 -0.70 -13.06 -3.99
CA TYR A 83 0.58 -12.37 -3.84
C TYR A 83 0.83 -11.32 -4.93
N THR A 84 1.28 -10.14 -4.52
CA THR A 84 1.81 -9.12 -5.43
C THR A 84 2.84 -8.24 -4.74
N VAL A 85 3.71 -7.60 -5.53
CA VAL A 85 4.78 -6.72 -5.04
C VAL A 85 4.84 -5.43 -5.85
N LEU A 86 5.51 -4.42 -5.28
CA LEU A 86 5.88 -3.19 -5.98
C LEU A 86 7.23 -2.71 -5.45
N ALA A 87 8.17 -2.49 -6.37
CA ALA A 87 9.42 -1.78 -6.10
C ALA A 87 9.29 -0.34 -6.62
N LEU A 88 9.64 0.62 -5.77
CA LEU A 88 9.63 2.05 -6.08
C LEU A 88 11.03 2.60 -5.87
N GLU A 89 11.49 3.39 -6.84
CA GLU A 89 12.77 4.08 -6.81
C GLU A 89 12.54 5.60 -6.81
N SER A 90 13.57 6.34 -6.41
CA SER A 90 13.55 7.82 -6.39
C SER A 90 12.36 8.42 -5.64
N VAL A 91 11.94 7.77 -4.54
CA VAL A 91 10.78 8.20 -3.75
C VAL A 91 11.18 9.38 -2.85
N PRO A 92 10.53 10.55 -3.01
CA PRO A 92 10.81 11.71 -2.16
C PRO A 92 10.54 11.43 -0.69
N ALA A 93 11.16 12.17 0.24
CA ALA A 93 10.70 12.15 1.62
C ALA A 93 9.25 12.64 1.70
N GLY A 94 8.50 12.11 2.66
CA GLY A 94 7.11 12.48 2.85
C GLY A 94 6.26 11.34 3.38
N VAL A 95 4.95 11.57 3.38
CA VAL A 95 3.97 10.59 3.83
C VAL A 95 3.25 10.01 2.63
N TYR A 96 3.18 8.69 2.56
CA TYR A 96 2.50 7.96 1.51
C TYR A 96 1.46 7.03 2.09
N SER A 97 0.29 6.99 1.47
CA SER A 97 -0.78 6.04 1.79
C SER A 97 -0.64 4.78 0.94
N ILE A 98 -0.65 3.62 1.57
CA ILE A 98 -0.71 2.30 0.96
C ILE A 98 -2.10 1.73 1.26
N GLN A 99 -2.88 1.50 0.20
CA GLN A 99 -4.24 0.98 0.31
C GLN A 99 -4.31 -0.36 -0.40
N PRO A 100 -4.19 -1.48 0.33
CA PRO A 100 -4.36 -2.80 -0.25
C PRO A 100 -5.85 -3.08 -0.46
N MET A 101 -6.18 -3.95 -1.43
CA MET A 101 -7.55 -4.39 -1.72
C MET A 101 -7.59 -5.74 -2.44
N THR A 102 -8.77 -6.36 -2.49
CA THR A 102 -9.09 -7.52 -3.33
C THR A 102 -9.75 -7.10 -4.64
N PHE A 103 -9.73 -7.99 -5.66
CA PHE A 103 -10.34 -7.74 -6.96
C PHE A 103 -11.87 -7.82 -6.94
N LEU A 104 -12.48 -8.59 -6.06
CA LEU A 104 -13.93 -8.61 -5.88
C LEU A 104 -14.30 -8.07 -4.50
N LYS A 105 -15.53 -7.57 -4.42
CA LYS A 105 -16.14 -7.16 -3.15
C LYS A 105 -16.42 -8.37 -2.25
N ASP A 106 -16.64 -8.08 -0.96
CA ASP A 106 -17.08 -9.06 0.05
C ASP A 106 -16.12 -10.26 0.20
N GLN A 107 -14.82 -10.05 -0.07
CA GLN A 107 -13.76 -11.05 0.07
C GLN A 107 -12.99 -10.83 1.38
N GLU A 108 -13.49 -11.43 2.46
CA GLU A 108 -12.86 -11.38 3.77
C GLU A 108 -11.78 -12.44 3.93
N GLY A 109 -10.67 -12.08 4.59
CA GLY A 109 -9.58 -13.00 4.89
C GLY A 109 -8.43 -12.30 5.62
N PRO A 110 -7.31 -12.97 5.93
CA PRO A 110 -6.11 -12.33 6.44
C PRO A 110 -5.15 -11.86 5.33
N PHE A 111 -4.24 -10.94 5.62
CA PHE A 111 -3.10 -10.60 4.76
C PHE A 111 -1.83 -10.32 5.53
N PHE A 112 -0.73 -10.20 4.81
CA PHE A 112 0.48 -9.56 5.26
C PHE A 112 0.81 -8.43 4.31
N LEU A 113 1.09 -7.25 4.85
CA LEU A 113 1.62 -6.11 4.13
C LEU A 113 3.00 -5.82 4.71
N THR A 114 4.04 -6.17 3.95
CA THR A 114 5.42 -5.91 4.32
C THR A 114 5.90 -4.68 3.57
N VAL A 115 6.57 -3.77 4.27
CA VAL A 115 7.19 -2.59 3.66
C VAL A 115 8.65 -2.53 4.12
N GLU A 116 9.54 -2.39 3.14
CA GLU A 116 10.97 -2.17 3.34
C GLU A 116 11.34 -0.85 2.68
N ALA A 117 12.27 -0.11 3.29
CA ALA A 117 12.78 1.12 2.72
C ALA A 117 14.29 1.26 2.90
N SER A 118 14.92 2.02 2.00
CA SER A 118 16.34 2.36 2.10
C SER A 118 16.65 3.36 3.21
N CYS A 119 15.64 4.04 3.76
CA CYS A 119 15.74 5.00 4.86
C CYS A 119 14.97 4.54 6.11
N ALA A 120 15.18 5.23 7.23
CA ALA A 120 14.31 5.10 8.39
C ALA A 120 12.89 5.58 8.06
N PHE A 121 11.88 4.91 8.61
CA PHE A 121 10.49 5.27 8.39
C PHE A 121 9.61 4.88 9.57
N THR A 122 8.44 5.51 9.64
CA THR A 122 7.35 5.05 10.51
C THR A 122 6.22 4.49 9.67
N PHE A 123 5.54 3.48 10.19
CA PHE A 123 4.43 2.81 9.51
C PHE A 123 3.25 2.67 10.47
N LYS A 124 2.06 3.10 10.04
CA LYS A 124 0.85 3.03 10.86
C LYS A 124 -0.40 2.78 10.03
N ARG A 125 -1.36 2.07 10.61
CA ARG A 125 -2.72 2.00 10.07
C ARG A 125 -3.46 3.30 10.40
N VAL A 126 -4.16 3.86 9.42
CA VAL A 126 -4.97 5.09 9.59
C VAL A 126 -6.47 4.85 9.40
N GLN A 127 -6.85 3.71 8.80
CA GLN A 127 -8.22 3.23 8.69
C GLN A 127 -8.24 1.70 8.73
#